data_AF-R6TJP0-F1
#
_entry.id   AF-R6TJP0-F1
#
_cell.length_a   1.000
_cell.length_b   1.000
_cell.length_c   1.000
_cell.angle_alpha   90.00
_cell.angle_beta   90.00
_cell.angle_gamma   90.00
#
_symmetry.space_group_name_H-M   'P 1'
#
loop_
_entity.id
_entity.type
_entity.pdbx_description
1 polymer ?
#
loop_
_entity_poly.entity_id
_entity_poly.type
_entity_poly.pdbx_seq_one_letter_code
_entity_poly.pdbx_strand_id
1 'polypeptide(L)'
;MEGRHTRLQKGVLIVLAALAVVFCVLMLCSRLHPGVVFDGTLLRLQEADGGTTYTGKLHGEQVSVSVVRESGAVTTVTCTVEDQTPDVYRMEYPLDPILAADGPAEGQMVDGIRITKNGKTLFEGGFDRDTASSGFGWYDAGGRWDSGVAVSSNVGGGQAGQTLSLTLDERNVMYFARGPELTARGSWVLYGMMVFLSILAALDTAFPLTLFRLRHCCDVRNPEPTDLYLAMQRLRWVLYPVLLLFGYLFALRVLP
;
A
#
# COMPACT_ATOMS: atom_id res chain seq x y z
N MET A 1 9.46 -19.48 -46.66
CA MET A 1 9.41 -18.07 -47.13
C MET A 1 9.37 -17.18 -45.91
N GLU A 2 10.53 -16.71 -45.48
CA GLU A 2 10.73 -15.74 -44.39
C GLU A 2 9.68 -14.62 -44.43
N GLY A 3 8.82 -14.61 -43.42
CA GLY A 3 7.83 -13.56 -43.21
C GLY A 3 8.55 -12.24 -43.00
N ARG A 4 8.40 -11.32 -43.96
CA ARG A 4 8.91 -9.95 -43.87
C ARG A 4 8.14 -9.21 -42.78
N HIS A 5 8.57 -9.36 -41.53
CA HIS A 5 8.06 -8.58 -40.42
C HIS A 5 8.21 -7.09 -40.76
N THR A 6 7.09 -6.37 -40.84
CA THR A 6 7.10 -4.93 -41.13
C THR A 6 7.84 -4.20 -40.02
N ARG A 7 8.57 -3.12 -40.35
CA ARG A 7 9.37 -2.35 -39.36
C ARG A 7 8.53 -1.94 -38.14
N LEU A 8 7.24 -1.68 -38.35
CA LEU A 8 6.24 -1.38 -37.31
C LEU A 8 6.02 -2.53 -36.34
N GLN A 9 5.87 -3.76 -36.83
CA GLN A 9 5.69 -4.95 -36.00
C GLN A 9 6.87 -5.16 -35.05
N LYS A 10 8.10 -5.04 -35.56
CA LYS A 10 9.31 -5.13 -34.74
C LYS A 10 9.36 -4.03 -33.69
N GLY A 11 9.00 -2.79 -34.06
CA GLY A 11 8.94 -1.66 -33.14
C GLY A 11 7.96 -1.90 -31.98
N VAL A 12 6.76 -2.40 -32.27
CA VAL A 12 5.72 -2.67 -31.25
C VAL A 12 6.18 -3.76 -30.28
N LEU A 13 6.79 -4.84 -30.78
CA LEU A 13 7.34 -5.89 -29.92
C LEU A 13 8.44 -5.37 -29.00
N ILE A 14 9.34 -4.52 -29.51
CA ILE A 14 10.38 -3.86 -28.71
C ILE A 14 9.75 -2.97 -27.64
N VAL A 15 8.72 -2.20 -27.96
CA VAL A 15 8.02 -1.32 -26.99
C VAL A 15 7.34 -2.15 -25.90
N LEU A 16 6.66 -3.24 -26.23
CA LEU A 16 6.02 -4.12 -25.24
C LEU A 16 7.05 -4.76 -24.30
N ALA A 17 8.18 -5.21 -24.84
CA ALA A 17 9.28 -5.75 -24.04
C ALA A 17 9.92 -4.67 -23.16
N ALA A 18 10.16 -3.47 -23.70
CA ALA A 18 10.71 -2.35 -22.95
C ALA A 18 9.79 -1.92 -21.80
N LEU A 19 8.47 -1.87 -22.01
CA LEU A 19 7.50 -1.59 -20.96
C LEU A 19 7.61 -2.61 -19.81
N ALA A 20 7.58 -3.91 -20.13
CA ALA A 20 7.68 -4.94 -19.09
C ALA A 20 9.00 -4.80 -18.29
N VAL A 21 10.13 -4.61 -18.97
CA VAL A 21 11.45 -4.49 -18.30
C VAL A 21 11.56 -3.21 -17.47
N VAL A 22 11.19 -2.06 -18.02
CA VAL A 22 11.26 -0.77 -17.30
C VAL A 22 10.39 -0.80 -16.06
N PHE A 23 9.15 -1.28 -16.17
CA PHE A 23 8.25 -1.37 -15.01
C PHE A 23 8.69 -2.44 -14.00
N CYS A 24 9.34 -3.52 -14.43
CA CYS A 24 10.00 -4.47 -13.52
C CYS A 24 11.06 -3.77 -12.68
N VAL A 25 11.94 -3.00 -13.32
CA VAL A 25 13.01 -2.25 -12.64
C VAL A 25 12.40 -1.21 -11.68
N LEU A 26 11.37 -0.49 -12.11
CA LEU A 26 10.67 0.47 -11.23
C LEU A 26 10.01 -0.21 -10.02
N MET A 27 9.38 -1.37 -10.19
CA MET A 27 8.81 -2.16 -9.09
C MET A 27 9.89 -2.65 -8.12
N LEU A 28 11.05 -3.05 -8.65
CA LEU A 28 12.20 -3.45 -7.83
C LEU A 28 12.81 -2.26 -7.08
N CYS A 29 12.97 -1.10 -7.75
CA CYS A 29 13.40 0.14 -7.11
C CYS A 29 12.40 0.61 -6.04
N SER A 30 11.10 0.45 -6.27
CA SER A 30 10.06 0.74 -5.27
C SER A 30 10.22 -0.13 -4.02
N ARG A 31 10.54 -1.42 -4.20
CA ARG A 31 10.85 -2.35 -3.10
C ARG A 31 12.11 -2.00 -2.32
N LEU A 32 13.12 -1.44 -3.00
CA LEU A 32 14.35 -0.97 -2.36
C LEU A 32 14.17 0.32 -1.54
N HIS A 33 13.02 0.99 -1.68
CA HIS A 33 12.63 2.12 -0.85
C HIS A 33 11.39 1.76 -0.03
N PRO A 34 11.50 0.83 0.93
CA PRO A 34 10.38 0.46 1.78
C PRO A 34 9.92 1.67 2.59
N GLY A 35 8.61 1.79 2.78
CA GLY A 35 8.04 2.79 3.66
C GLY A 35 6.89 2.21 4.47
N VAL A 36 6.30 3.05 5.29
CA VAL A 36 5.14 2.72 6.12
C VAL A 36 3.94 3.41 5.52
N VAL A 37 2.89 2.64 5.24
CA VAL A 37 1.62 3.23 4.83
C VAL A 37 0.94 3.83 6.05
N PHE A 38 0.75 5.14 6.05
CA PHE A 38 0.00 5.85 7.08
C PHE A 38 -0.98 6.82 6.39
N ASP A 39 -2.27 6.64 6.66
CA ASP A 39 -3.37 7.49 6.19
C ASP A 39 -3.32 7.74 4.65
N GLY A 40 -3.15 6.67 3.88
CA GLY A 40 -3.09 6.72 2.40
C GLY A 40 -1.77 7.27 1.82
N THR A 41 -0.78 7.55 2.66
CA THR A 41 0.54 8.06 2.25
C THR A 41 1.65 7.10 2.65
N LEU A 42 2.76 7.10 1.91
CA LEU A 42 3.91 6.26 2.21
C LEU A 42 4.99 7.10 2.89
N LEU A 43 5.16 6.89 4.20
CA LEU A 43 6.22 7.48 5.00
C LEU A 43 7.51 6.70 4.76
N ARG A 44 8.58 7.37 4.38
CA ARG A 44 9.91 6.78 4.24
C ARG A 44 10.49 6.52 5.62
N LEU A 45 10.99 5.29 5.81
CA LEU A 45 11.78 4.95 6.99
C LEU A 45 13.18 5.54 6.84
N GLN A 46 13.63 6.24 7.86
CA GLN A 46 15.01 6.67 8.05
C GLN A 46 15.44 6.25 9.46
N GLU A 47 16.37 5.31 9.54
CA GLU A 47 17.00 4.93 10.80
C GLU A 47 17.87 6.10 11.28
N ALA A 48 17.57 6.57 12.49
CA ALA A 48 18.34 7.61 13.17
C ALA A 48 19.03 6.99 14.38
N ASP A 49 20.10 7.62 14.85
CA ASP A 49 20.92 7.10 15.94
C ASP A 49 20.07 6.94 17.22
N GLY A 50 19.71 5.69 17.56
CA GLY A 50 18.87 5.33 18.71
C GLY A 50 17.37 5.17 18.46
N GLY A 51 16.86 5.27 17.23
CA GLY A 51 15.43 5.11 16.93
C GLY A 51 15.04 5.06 15.44
N THR A 52 13.77 4.87 15.14
CA THR A 52 13.23 4.87 13.77
C THR A 52 12.44 6.14 13.49
N THR A 53 12.78 6.86 12.41
CA THR A 53 12.06 8.06 11.98
C THR A 53 11.31 7.80 10.69
N TYR A 54 10.02 8.08 10.67
CA TYR A 54 9.12 7.96 9.52
C TYR A 54 8.83 9.35 8.98
N THR A 55 9.27 9.65 7.75
CA THR A 55 9.06 10.96 7.13
C THR A 55 8.20 10.85 5.89
N GLY A 56 7.23 11.75 5.72
CA GLY A 56 6.43 11.77 4.50
C GLY A 56 5.63 13.05 4.36
N LYS A 57 4.80 13.08 3.32
CA LYS A 57 3.87 14.20 3.10
C LYS A 57 2.47 13.70 3.33
N LEU A 58 1.82 14.22 4.38
CA LEU A 58 0.43 13.94 4.68
C LEU A 58 -0.39 15.17 4.29
N HIS A 59 -1.39 15.01 3.41
CA HIS A 59 -2.25 16.11 2.95
C HIS A 59 -1.52 17.37 2.41
N GLY A 60 -0.25 17.24 2.01
CA GLY A 60 0.58 18.34 1.48
C GLY A 60 1.63 18.88 2.45
N GLU A 61 1.48 18.61 3.75
CA GLU A 61 2.40 19.03 4.81
C GLU A 61 3.45 17.96 5.08
N GLN A 62 4.69 18.38 5.36
CA GLN A 62 5.75 17.46 5.74
C GLN A 62 5.54 16.99 7.19
N VAL A 63 5.35 15.69 7.38
CA VAL A 63 5.18 15.05 8.70
C VAL A 63 6.36 14.14 8.97
N SER A 64 6.91 14.22 10.18
CA SER A 64 7.97 13.36 10.69
C SER A 64 7.51 12.73 12.00
N VAL A 65 7.46 11.41 12.05
CA VAL A 65 7.16 10.63 13.26
C VAL A 65 8.44 9.91 13.67
N SER A 66 9.06 10.28 14.79
CA SER A 66 10.19 9.54 15.36
C SER A 66 9.73 8.62 16.48
N VAL A 67 10.25 7.41 16.49
CA VAL A 67 9.97 6.39 17.49
C VAL A 67 11.29 6.02 18.15
N VAL A 68 11.39 6.28 19.45
CA VAL A 68 12.56 5.98 20.27
C VAL A 68 12.13 5.04 21.37
N ARG A 69 12.78 3.88 21.47
CA ARG A 69 12.55 2.94 22.57
C ARG A 69 13.53 3.29 23.70
N GLU A 70 13.04 3.96 24.73
CA GLU A 70 13.84 4.37 25.89
C GLU A 70 14.21 3.18 26.78
N SER A 71 13.26 2.27 27.00
CA SER A 71 13.42 1.08 27.83
C SER A 71 12.55 -0.05 27.30
N GLY A 72 12.77 -1.29 27.75
CA GLY A 72 12.06 -2.47 27.24
C GLY A 72 10.53 -2.37 27.26
N ALA A 73 9.97 -1.56 28.16
CA ALA A 73 8.53 -1.31 28.30
C ALA A 73 8.10 0.13 27.95
N VAL A 74 9.03 1.05 27.62
CA VAL A 74 8.71 2.46 27.37
C VAL A 74 9.14 2.86 25.97
N THR A 75 8.18 3.32 25.17
CA THR A 75 8.40 3.81 23.81
C THR A 75 7.86 5.23 23.68
N THR A 76 8.71 6.13 23.19
CA THR A 76 8.36 7.53 22.96
C THR A 76 8.20 7.76 21.45
N VAL A 77 7.02 8.23 21.05
CA VAL A 77 6.66 8.55 19.67
C VAL A 77 6.50 10.07 19.58
N THR A 78 7.38 10.74 18.86
CA THR A 78 7.28 12.19 18.63
C THR A 78 6.78 12.45 17.23
N CYS A 79 5.67 13.17 17.10
CA CYS A 79 5.11 13.58 15.82
C CYS A 79 5.35 15.07 15.62
N THR A 80 6.05 15.41 14.54
CA THR A 80 6.31 16.78 14.12
C THR A 80 5.62 17.02 12.78
N VAL A 81 4.72 18.00 12.74
CA VAL A 81 4.13 18.52 11.51
C VAL A 81 4.84 19.82 11.15
N GLU A 82 5.04 20.07 9.86
CA GLU A 82 5.61 21.32 9.34
C GLU A 82 4.97 22.55 10.01
N ASP A 83 5.80 23.43 10.58
CA ASP A 83 5.39 24.65 11.29
C ASP A 83 4.57 24.47 12.58
N GLN A 84 4.48 23.26 13.15
CA GLN A 84 3.79 22.99 14.42
C GLN A 84 4.74 22.52 15.53
N THR A 85 4.33 22.74 16.79
CA THR A 85 5.04 22.18 17.95
C THR A 85 4.97 20.66 17.93
N PRO A 86 6.09 19.96 18.20
CA PRO A 86 6.10 18.50 18.20
C PRO A 86 5.22 17.96 19.32
N ASP A 87 4.29 17.07 18.97
CA ASP A 87 3.50 16.31 19.94
C ASP A 87 4.30 15.07 20.36
N VAL A 88 4.56 14.94 21.65
CA VAL A 88 5.30 13.82 22.24
C VAL A 88 4.31 12.86 22.89
N TYR A 89 4.22 11.65 22.36
CA TYR A 89 3.45 10.55 22.91
C TYR A 89 4.38 9.59 23.62
N ARG A 90 4.10 9.24 24.88
CA ARG A 90 4.88 8.26 25.64
C ARG A 90 3.97 7.09 26.00
N MET A 91 4.36 5.92 25.50
CA MET A 91 3.65 4.66 25.67
C MET A 91 4.43 3.75 26.62
N GLU A 92 3.74 3.28 27.66
CA GLU A 92 4.24 2.30 28.63
C GLU A 92 3.46 1.00 28.42
N TYR A 93 4.15 -0.04 27.94
CA TYR A 93 3.59 -1.36 27.65
C TYR A 93 4.70 -2.44 27.62
N PRO A 94 4.52 -3.60 28.26
CA PRO A 94 3.38 -3.99 29.10
C PRO A 94 3.49 -3.45 30.54
N LEU A 95 2.35 -3.04 31.11
CA LEU A 95 2.15 -2.74 32.55
C LEU A 95 1.47 -3.92 33.26
N ASP A 96 1.22 -3.77 34.56
CA ASP A 96 0.55 -4.79 35.37
C ASP A 96 -0.76 -5.27 34.71
N PRO A 97 -0.99 -6.59 34.62
CA PRO A 97 -2.17 -7.12 33.94
C PRO A 97 -3.48 -6.75 34.63
N ILE A 98 -4.52 -6.56 33.83
CA ILE A 98 -5.88 -6.26 34.27
C ILE A 98 -6.77 -7.45 33.89
N LEU A 99 -7.72 -7.80 34.76
CA LEU A 99 -8.71 -8.83 34.45
C LEU A 99 -9.79 -8.24 33.54
N ALA A 100 -9.94 -8.77 32.33
CA ALA A 100 -11.02 -8.38 31.43
C ALA A 100 -12.37 -8.87 31.99
N ALA A 101 -13.26 -7.93 32.26
CA ALA A 101 -14.55 -8.15 32.89
C ALA A 101 -15.66 -8.51 31.89
N ASP A 102 -15.54 -8.07 30.64
CA ASP A 102 -16.45 -8.35 29.53
C ASP A 102 -15.68 -8.31 28.19
N GLY A 103 -16.37 -8.59 27.08
CA GLY A 103 -15.80 -8.49 25.74
C GLY A 103 -15.08 -9.76 25.26
N PRO A 104 -14.28 -9.67 24.19
CA PRO A 104 -13.70 -10.84 23.52
C PRO A 104 -12.73 -11.64 24.38
N ALA A 105 -12.05 -11.00 25.33
CA ALA A 105 -11.11 -11.62 26.26
C ALA A 105 -11.69 -11.77 27.68
N GLU A 106 -13.02 -11.83 27.83
CA GLU A 106 -13.68 -11.97 29.14
C GLU A 106 -13.05 -13.10 29.99
N GLY A 107 -12.69 -12.78 31.22
CA GLY A 107 -12.06 -13.70 32.17
C GLY A 107 -10.57 -13.93 31.95
N GLN A 108 -9.94 -13.27 30.97
CA GLN A 108 -8.50 -13.35 30.72
C GLN A 108 -7.75 -12.16 31.36
N MET A 109 -6.47 -12.36 31.65
CA MET A 109 -5.58 -11.28 32.04
C MET A 109 -5.02 -10.61 30.79
N VAL A 110 -5.31 -9.33 30.63
CA VAL A 110 -4.81 -8.49 29.53
C VAL A 110 -3.70 -7.59 30.06
N ASP A 111 -2.64 -7.37 29.26
CA ASP A 111 -1.52 -6.53 29.67
C ASP A 111 -1.98 -5.08 29.86
N GLY A 112 -1.51 -4.41 30.91
CA GLY A 112 -1.79 -2.99 31.10
C GLY A 112 -1.10 -2.14 30.02
N ILE A 113 -1.73 -1.05 29.62
CA ILE A 113 -1.15 -0.03 28.74
C ILE A 113 -1.45 1.36 29.28
N ARG A 114 -0.45 2.25 29.18
CA ARG A 114 -0.64 3.68 29.42
C ARG A 114 -0.06 4.47 28.26
N ILE A 115 -0.85 5.40 27.74
CA ILE A 115 -0.46 6.33 26.69
C ILE A 115 -0.66 7.74 27.22
N THR A 116 0.41 8.53 27.17
CA THR A 116 0.39 9.95 27.57
C THR A 116 0.74 10.82 26.37
N LYS A 117 0.07 11.97 26.22
CA LYS A 117 0.35 13.01 25.23
C LYS A 117 0.85 14.26 25.94
N ASN A 118 2.07 14.71 25.64
CA ASN A 118 2.69 15.90 26.25
C ASN A 118 2.59 15.91 27.79
N GLY A 119 2.71 14.74 28.42
CA GLY A 119 2.60 14.55 29.87
C GLY A 119 1.18 14.41 30.42
N LYS A 120 0.13 14.53 29.60
CA LYS A 120 -1.26 14.28 29.99
C LYS A 120 -1.67 12.85 29.62
N THR A 121 -2.29 12.12 30.54
CA THR A 121 -2.84 10.78 30.24
C THR A 121 -3.91 10.89 29.15
N LEU A 122 -3.65 10.22 28.03
CA LEU A 122 -4.59 10.08 26.92
C LEU A 122 -5.42 8.82 27.12
N PHE A 123 -4.76 7.72 27.49
CA PHE A 123 -5.40 6.43 27.74
C PHE A 123 -4.67 5.63 28.80
N GLU A 124 -5.43 4.92 29.64
CA GLU A 124 -4.91 3.98 30.62
C GLU A 124 -5.92 2.85 30.80
N GLY A 125 -5.45 1.62 30.62
CA GLY A 125 -6.33 0.46 30.62
C GLY A 125 -5.62 -0.84 30.27
N GLY A 126 -6.39 -1.81 29.79
CA GLY A 126 -5.91 -3.11 29.36
C GLY A 126 -5.83 -3.21 27.84
N PHE A 127 -4.84 -3.96 27.36
CA PHE A 127 -4.67 -4.21 25.95
C PHE A 127 -4.38 -5.70 25.69
N ASP A 128 -5.28 -6.33 24.94
CA ASP A 128 -5.12 -7.70 24.48
C ASP A 128 -4.45 -7.74 23.10
N ARG A 129 -3.32 -8.44 23.00
CA ARG A 129 -2.57 -8.60 21.75
C ARG A 129 -3.28 -9.47 20.72
N ASP A 130 -4.05 -10.46 21.16
CA ASP A 130 -4.63 -11.45 20.25
C ASP A 130 -5.82 -10.84 19.51
N THR A 131 -6.64 -10.08 20.24
CA THR A 131 -7.80 -9.37 19.68
C THR A 131 -7.48 -7.95 19.18
N ALA A 132 -6.21 -7.52 19.27
CA ALA A 132 -5.77 -6.21 18.78
C ALA A 132 -5.96 -6.01 17.27
N SER A 133 -5.70 -7.07 16.48
CA SER A 133 -5.71 -7.01 15.02
C SER A 133 -7.10 -6.72 14.43
N SER A 134 -8.15 -7.14 15.13
CA SER A 134 -9.54 -6.90 14.79
C SER A 134 -10.09 -5.60 15.39
N GLY A 135 -9.27 -4.88 16.17
CA GLY A 135 -9.66 -3.64 16.81
C GLY A 135 -10.50 -3.81 18.07
N PHE A 136 -10.66 -5.03 18.59
CA PHE A 136 -11.46 -5.28 19.80
C PHE A 136 -10.61 -5.55 21.04
N GLY A 137 -9.28 -5.36 20.97
CA GLY A 137 -8.35 -5.63 22.07
C GLY A 137 -8.17 -4.53 23.12
N TRP A 138 -9.07 -3.54 23.22
CA TRP A 138 -8.92 -2.40 24.14
C TRP A 138 -9.90 -2.49 25.31
N TYR A 139 -9.39 -2.27 26.53
CA TYR A 139 -10.14 -2.34 27.77
C TYR A 139 -9.83 -1.11 28.64
N ASP A 140 -10.79 -0.63 29.41
CA ASP A 140 -10.60 0.44 30.38
C ASP A 140 -9.79 -0.03 31.60
N ALA A 141 -9.45 0.90 32.50
CA ALA A 141 -8.74 0.59 33.75
C ALA A 141 -9.50 -0.35 34.69
N GLY A 142 -10.81 -0.50 34.52
CA GLY A 142 -11.67 -1.44 35.26
C GLY A 142 -11.80 -2.80 34.59
N GLY A 143 -11.14 -3.02 33.44
CA GLY A 143 -11.21 -4.25 32.68
C GLY A 143 -12.44 -4.36 31.77
N ARG A 144 -13.25 -3.31 31.62
CA ARG A 144 -14.39 -3.32 30.70
C ARG A 144 -13.94 -3.00 29.29
N TRP A 145 -14.53 -3.67 28.32
CA TRP A 145 -14.23 -3.53 26.91
C TRP A 145 -14.59 -2.13 26.41
N ASP A 146 -13.59 -1.43 25.86
CA ASP A 146 -13.75 -0.08 25.34
C ASP A 146 -14.02 -0.11 23.83
N SER A 147 -15.30 -0.07 23.49
CA SER A 147 -15.76 0.05 22.10
C SER A 147 -15.48 1.42 21.46
N GLY A 148 -15.20 2.46 22.24
CA GLY A 148 -14.88 3.80 21.74
C GLY A 148 -13.57 3.80 20.96
N VAL A 149 -12.56 3.13 21.49
CA VAL A 149 -11.29 2.90 20.81
C VAL A 149 -11.46 1.94 19.63
N ALA A 150 -12.50 1.09 19.59
CA ALA A 150 -12.82 0.22 18.45
C ALA A 150 -13.29 0.99 17.20
N VAL A 151 -14.02 2.08 17.41
CA VAL A 151 -14.78 2.80 16.38
C VAL A 151 -14.02 4.03 15.85
N SER A 152 -12.91 4.43 16.46
CA SER A 152 -11.99 5.46 15.94
C SER A 152 -11.18 4.98 14.71
N SER A 153 -11.82 4.27 13.79
CA SER A 153 -11.36 4.21 12.41
C SER A 153 -11.59 5.59 11.79
N ASN A 154 -10.53 6.19 11.22
CA ASN A 154 -10.66 7.34 10.33
C ASN A 154 -11.73 7.01 9.27
N VAL A 155 -12.94 7.52 9.47
CA VAL A 155 -13.88 7.73 8.39
C VAL A 155 -13.22 8.81 7.54
N GLY A 156 -12.42 8.36 6.56
CA GLY A 156 -11.87 9.16 5.48
C GLY A 156 -13.00 9.67 4.59
N GLY A 157 -13.79 10.57 5.14
CA GLY A 157 -15.04 11.08 4.60
C GLY A 157 -15.47 12.32 5.36
N GLY A 158 -14.64 13.36 5.34
CA GLY A 158 -14.92 14.59 6.09
C GLY A 158 -14.16 15.80 5.57
N GLN A 159 -14.71 16.40 4.51
CA GLN A 159 -14.63 17.80 4.11
C GLN A 159 -13.31 18.59 4.31
N ALA A 160 -12.79 19.08 3.17
CA ALA A 160 -11.82 20.16 3.08
C ALA A 160 -12.24 21.35 3.96
N GLY A 161 -11.45 21.66 5.00
CA GLY A 161 -11.62 22.89 5.77
C GLY A 161 -11.23 22.86 7.24
N GLN A 162 -10.86 21.72 7.84
CA GLN A 162 -10.38 21.70 9.23
C GLN A 162 -8.86 21.65 9.27
N THR A 163 -8.28 22.68 9.86
CA THR A 163 -6.88 22.77 10.31
C THR A 163 -6.51 21.46 11.00
N LEU A 164 -5.69 20.66 10.32
CA LEU A 164 -5.36 19.30 10.72
C LEU A 164 -4.35 19.36 11.86
N SER A 165 -4.82 19.56 13.09
CA SER A 165 -4.07 19.05 14.24
C SER A 165 -4.06 17.54 14.08
N LEU A 166 -2.97 16.99 13.53
CA LEU A 166 -2.77 15.55 13.37
C LEU A 166 -2.59 14.94 14.77
N THR A 167 -3.68 14.85 15.52
CA THR A 167 -3.71 14.17 16.80
C THR A 167 -3.66 12.68 16.51
N LEU A 168 -2.51 12.06 16.81
CA LEU A 168 -2.41 10.60 16.73
C LEU A 168 -3.38 10.01 17.77
N ASP A 169 -4.34 9.25 17.28
CA ASP A 169 -5.22 8.40 18.08
C ASP A 169 -4.41 7.30 18.81
N GLU A 170 -4.95 6.71 19.88
CA GLU A 170 -4.24 5.72 20.70
C GLU A 170 -3.73 4.53 19.87
N ARG A 171 -4.52 4.12 18.87
CA ARG A 171 -4.14 3.07 17.90
C ARG A 171 -2.93 3.42 17.08
N ASN A 172 -2.85 4.67 16.62
CA ASN A 172 -1.76 5.11 15.75
C ASN A 172 -0.45 5.13 16.52
N VAL A 173 -0.47 5.57 17.79
CA VAL A 173 0.70 5.50 18.68
C VAL A 173 1.16 4.06 18.87
N MET A 174 0.23 3.13 19.17
CA MET A 174 0.54 1.71 19.33
C MET A 174 1.06 1.08 18.02
N TYR A 175 0.51 1.47 16.86
CA TYR A 175 0.94 1.00 15.54
C TYR A 175 2.40 1.39 15.27
N PHE A 176 2.77 2.65 15.51
CA PHE A 176 4.15 3.11 15.35
C PHE A 176 5.11 2.49 16.37
N ALA A 177 4.68 2.34 17.63
CA ALA A 177 5.51 1.78 18.69
C ALA A 177 5.82 0.28 18.51
N ARG A 178 4.93 -0.46 17.83
CA ARG A 178 5.15 -1.87 17.49
C ARG A 178 6.15 -2.10 16.37
N GLY A 179 6.49 -1.07 15.60
CA GLY A 179 7.25 -1.24 14.37
C GLY A 179 6.32 -1.68 13.24
N PRO A 180 5.72 -0.73 12.50
CA PRO A 180 4.80 -1.04 11.42
C PRO A 180 5.48 -1.85 10.31
N GLU A 181 4.70 -2.73 9.67
CA GLU A 181 5.20 -3.54 8.57
C GLU A 181 5.62 -2.66 7.38
N LEU A 182 6.87 -2.83 6.95
CA LEU A 182 7.42 -2.13 5.81
C LEU A 182 6.71 -2.58 4.54
N THR A 183 5.94 -1.68 3.95
CA THR A 183 5.22 -1.91 2.69
C THR A 183 5.89 -1.11 1.57
N ALA A 184 6.02 -1.74 0.41
CA ALA A 184 6.54 -1.08 -0.79
C ALA A 184 5.38 -0.72 -1.72
N ARG A 185 5.51 0.36 -2.48
CA ARG A 185 4.49 0.70 -3.49
C ARG A 185 4.47 -0.34 -4.60
N GLY A 186 3.28 -0.62 -5.09
CA GLY A 186 3.05 -1.41 -6.29
C GLY A 186 2.58 -2.83 -6.00
N SER A 187 1.51 -3.22 -6.69
CA SER A 187 0.95 -4.57 -6.60
C SER A 187 1.63 -5.51 -7.60
N TRP A 188 2.28 -6.55 -7.09
CA TRP A 188 2.88 -7.61 -7.91
C TRP A 188 1.82 -8.40 -8.70
N VAL A 189 0.62 -8.53 -8.16
CA VAL A 189 -0.51 -9.20 -8.83
C VAL A 189 -0.93 -8.40 -10.06
N LEU A 190 -1.11 -7.08 -9.91
CA LEU A 190 -1.46 -6.21 -11.04
C LEU A 190 -0.33 -6.14 -12.06
N TYR A 191 0.92 -6.07 -11.63
CA TYR A 191 2.09 -6.13 -12.53
C TYR A 191 2.12 -7.44 -13.31
N GLY A 192 1.95 -8.59 -12.64
CA GLY A 192 1.88 -9.90 -13.30
C GLY A 192 0.76 -10.00 -14.32
N MET A 193 -0.42 -9.44 -14.00
CA MET A 193 -1.54 -9.34 -14.93
C MET A 193 -1.19 -8.50 -16.17
N MET A 194 -0.51 -7.35 -15.99
CA MET A 194 -0.07 -6.52 -17.12
C MET A 194 0.99 -7.21 -17.98
N VAL A 195 1.93 -7.95 -17.39
CA VAL A 195 2.92 -8.74 -18.13
C VAL A 195 2.23 -9.82 -18.95
N PHE A 196 1.26 -10.52 -18.35
CA PHE A 196 0.47 -11.53 -19.06
C PHE A 196 -0.27 -10.93 -20.26
N LEU A 197 -0.94 -9.79 -20.08
CA LEU A 197 -1.62 -9.09 -21.19
C LEU A 197 -0.62 -8.58 -22.25
N SER A 198 0.56 -8.12 -21.85
CA SER A 198 1.65 -7.76 -22.79
C SER A 198 2.10 -8.95 -23.63
N ILE A 199 2.21 -10.15 -23.04
CA ILE A 199 2.56 -11.37 -23.78
C ILE A 199 1.47 -11.72 -24.78
N LEU A 200 0.19 -11.66 -24.40
CA LEU A 200 -0.92 -11.89 -25.32
C LEU A 200 -0.92 -10.89 -26.47
N ALA A 201 -0.71 -9.60 -26.18
CA ALA A 201 -0.60 -8.56 -27.21
C ALA A 201 0.62 -8.77 -28.12
N ALA A 202 1.74 -9.26 -27.57
CA ALA A 202 2.94 -9.59 -28.34
C ALA A 202 2.71 -10.79 -29.25
N LEU A 203 2.05 -11.85 -28.77
CA LEU A 203 1.68 -13.02 -29.57
C LEU A 203 0.75 -12.62 -30.72
N ASP A 204 -0.26 -11.81 -30.43
CA ASP A 204 -1.19 -11.28 -31.42
C ASP A 204 -0.49 -10.41 -32.48
N THR A 205 0.51 -9.63 -32.07
CA THR A 205 1.34 -8.82 -32.98
C THR A 205 2.32 -9.66 -33.79
N ALA A 206 2.89 -10.71 -33.21
CA ALA A 206 3.85 -11.61 -33.86
C ALA A 206 3.20 -12.54 -34.88
N PHE A 207 1.99 -13.02 -34.57
CA PHE A 207 1.30 -14.11 -35.26
C PHE A 207 -0.12 -13.74 -35.76
N PRO A 208 -0.31 -12.60 -36.46
CA PRO A 208 -1.65 -12.13 -36.81
C PRO A 208 -2.35 -13.03 -37.84
N LEU A 209 -1.62 -13.45 -38.87
CA LEU A 209 -2.17 -14.28 -39.95
C LEU A 209 -2.45 -15.72 -39.50
N THR A 210 -1.67 -16.24 -38.56
CA THR A 210 -1.87 -17.59 -38.00
C THR A 210 -3.09 -17.62 -37.07
N LEU A 211 -3.32 -16.59 -36.26
CA LEU A 211 -4.55 -16.48 -35.45
C LEU A 211 -5.79 -16.27 -36.33
N PHE A 212 -5.68 -15.44 -37.37
CA PHE A 212 -6.75 -15.25 -38.36
C PHE A 212 -7.11 -16.59 -39.04
N ARG A 213 -6.10 -17.31 -39.51
CA ARG A 213 -6.31 -18.64 -40.12
C ARG A 213 -6.88 -19.64 -39.15
N LEU A 214 -6.46 -19.65 -37.88
CA LEU A 214 -7.01 -20.54 -36.86
C LEU A 214 -8.51 -20.25 -36.63
N ARG A 215 -8.88 -18.97 -36.53
CA ARG A 215 -10.26 -18.55 -36.31
C ARG A 215 -11.19 -18.87 -37.49
N HIS A 216 -10.66 -18.78 -38.71
CA HIS A 216 -11.42 -19.02 -39.94
C HIS A 216 -11.14 -20.39 -40.57
N CYS A 217 -10.37 -21.25 -39.89
CA CYS A 217 -9.96 -22.57 -40.39
C CYS A 217 -11.15 -23.49 -40.64
N CYS A 218 -12.18 -23.35 -39.80
CA CYS A 218 -13.38 -24.20 -39.82
C CYS A 218 -14.47 -23.70 -40.78
N ASP A 219 -14.29 -22.53 -41.39
CA ASP A 219 -15.34 -21.84 -42.16
C ASP A 219 -14.98 -21.74 -43.65
N VAL A 220 -13.70 -21.48 -43.98
CA VAL A 220 -13.28 -21.25 -45.38
C VAL A 220 -11.92 -21.87 -45.66
N ARG A 221 -11.78 -22.53 -46.82
CA ARG A 221 -10.50 -23.04 -47.32
C ARG A 221 -9.73 -21.88 -47.96
N ASN A 222 -8.65 -21.42 -47.30
CA ASN A 222 -7.83 -20.24 -47.64
C ASN A 222 -8.56 -18.88 -47.51
N PRO A 223 -8.75 -18.35 -46.29
CA PRO A 223 -9.28 -17.01 -46.08
C PRO A 223 -8.21 -15.93 -46.36
N GLU A 224 -8.54 -14.96 -47.22
CA GLU A 224 -7.72 -13.77 -47.46
C GLU A 224 -8.22 -12.60 -46.61
N PRO A 225 -7.33 -11.88 -45.90
CA PRO A 225 -7.74 -10.77 -45.04
C PRO A 225 -8.13 -9.54 -45.85
N THR A 226 -9.26 -8.93 -45.51
CA THR A 226 -9.72 -7.66 -46.10
C THR A 226 -8.81 -6.48 -45.70
N ASP A 227 -8.70 -5.44 -46.53
CA ASP A 227 -7.93 -4.23 -46.21
C ASP A 227 -8.38 -3.56 -44.90
N LEU A 228 -9.68 -3.61 -44.58
CA LEU A 228 -10.24 -3.15 -43.31
C LEU A 228 -9.63 -3.92 -42.12
N TYR A 229 -9.46 -5.24 -42.25
CA TYR A 229 -8.84 -6.07 -41.22
C TYR A 229 -7.38 -5.67 -41.00
N LEU A 230 -6.63 -5.44 -42.08
CA LEU A 230 -5.24 -4.98 -42.00
C LEU A 230 -5.13 -3.58 -41.36
N ALA A 231 -6.05 -2.67 -41.67
CA ALA A 231 -6.12 -1.35 -41.06
C ALA A 231 -6.43 -1.42 -39.56
N MET A 232 -7.44 -2.22 -39.18
CA MET A 232 -7.84 -2.43 -37.78
C MET A 232 -6.74 -3.10 -36.97
N GLN A 233 -5.98 -4.00 -37.59
CA GLN A 233 -4.82 -4.63 -36.97
C GLN A 233 -3.69 -3.64 -36.67
N ARG A 234 -3.42 -2.67 -37.56
CA ARG A 234 -2.45 -1.61 -37.31
C ARG A 234 -2.90 -0.66 -36.20
N LEU A 235 -4.19 -0.33 -36.14
CA LEU A 235 -4.76 0.48 -35.07
C LEU A 235 -4.57 -0.20 -33.71
N ARG A 236 -4.82 -1.51 -33.67
CA ARG A 236 -4.70 -2.34 -32.47
C ARG A 236 -3.26 -2.42 -31.93
N TRP A 237 -2.27 -2.41 -32.82
CA TRP A 237 -0.85 -2.34 -32.44
C TRP A 237 -0.44 -1.02 -31.76
N VAL A 238 -1.18 0.06 -31.98
CA VAL A 238 -0.94 1.35 -31.29
C VAL A 238 -1.76 1.44 -30.02
N LEU A 239 -3.01 0.96 -30.05
CA LEU A 239 -3.93 1.04 -28.92
C LEU A 239 -3.49 0.18 -27.72
N TYR A 240 -3.04 -1.07 -27.96
CA TYR A 240 -2.67 -1.97 -26.87
C TYR A 240 -1.46 -1.49 -26.05
N PRO A 241 -0.34 -1.03 -26.64
CA PRO A 241 0.76 -0.47 -25.85
C PRO A 241 0.35 0.74 -25.02
N VAL A 242 -0.53 1.60 -25.54
CA VAL A 242 -1.03 2.77 -24.80
C VAL A 242 -1.88 2.34 -23.61
N LEU A 243 -2.81 1.40 -23.80
CA LEU A 243 -3.64 0.88 -22.71
C LEU A 243 -2.78 0.17 -21.64
N LEU A 244 -1.81 -0.64 -22.07
CA LEU A 244 -0.89 -1.32 -21.17
C LEU A 244 -0.03 -0.33 -20.38
N LEU A 245 0.44 0.75 -21.00
CA LEU A 245 1.16 1.81 -20.30
C LEU A 245 0.34 2.37 -19.13
N PHE A 246 -0.94 2.70 -19.35
CA PHE A 246 -1.82 3.15 -18.27
C PHE A 246 -2.02 2.08 -17.19
N GLY A 247 -2.16 0.81 -17.59
CA GLY A 247 -2.26 -0.31 -16.65
C GLY A 247 -1.01 -0.48 -15.78
N TYR A 248 0.18 -0.39 -16.37
CA TYR A 248 1.45 -0.42 -15.63
C TYR A 248 1.62 0.79 -14.69
N LEU A 249 1.23 1.99 -15.12
CA LEU A 249 1.22 3.18 -14.27
C LEU A 249 0.26 3.02 -13.07
N PHE A 250 -0.91 2.42 -13.30
CA PHE A 250 -1.86 2.11 -12.24
C PHE A 250 -1.28 1.08 -11.26
N ALA A 251 -0.70 -0.01 -11.78
CA ALA A 251 -0.08 -1.06 -10.96
C ALA A 251 1.03 -0.52 -10.05
N LEU A 252 1.79 0.49 -10.50
CA LEU A 252 2.84 1.14 -9.71
C LEU A 252 2.29 2.12 -8.65
N ARG A 253 1.13 2.73 -8.91
CA ARG A 253 0.52 3.73 -8.00
C ARG A 253 -0.32 3.10 -6.89
N VAL A 254 -0.90 1.94 -7.13
CA VAL A 254 -1.71 1.24 -6.12
C VAL A 254 -0.83 0.92 -4.91
N LEU A 255 -1.26 1.42 -3.75
CA LEU A 255 -0.75 1.00 -2.46
C LEU A 255 -1.32 -0.41 -2.18
N PRO A 256 -0.49 -1.35 -1.69
CA PRO A 256 -0.96 -2.68 -1.30
C PRO A 256 -1.99 -2.64 -0.17
#